data_AF-A0A524MS66-F1
#
_entry.id   AF-A0A524MS66-F1
#
_cell.length_a   1.000
_cell.length_b   1.000
_cell.length_c   1.000
_cell.angle_alpha   90.00
_cell.angle_beta   90.00
_cell.angle_gamma   90.00
#
_symmetry.space_group_name_H-M   'P 1'
#
loop_
_entity.id
_entity.type
_entity.pdbx_description
1 polymer ?
#
loop_
_entity_poly.entity_id
_entity_poly.type
_entity_poly.pdbx_seq_one_letter_code
_entity_poly.pdbx_strand_id
1 'polypeptide(L)'
;MNNKNRPSAIKVLIIIELFIALLGLATGLSLISDPSGKALGLDIFKDKIPFQNLTLLGLWFVGPYGLLPALIAYGIYTGKLWAWKPAL
;
A
#
# COMPACT_ATOMS: atom_id res chain seq x y z
N MET A 1 -0.61 22.67 -13.78
CA MET A 1 -0.81 23.25 -12.42
C MET A 1 0.53 23.30 -11.70
N ASN A 2 0.97 24.49 -11.28
CA ASN A 2 2.29 24.71 -10.64
C ASN A 2 2.36 24.05 -9.25
N ASN A 3 3.41 23.26 -9.00
CA ASN A 3 3.68 22.55 -7.74
C ASN A 3 3.89 23.47 -6.51
N LYS A 4 4.00 24.78 -6.71
CA LYS A 4 4.35 25.77 -5.67
C LYS A 4 3.19 26.10 -4.72
N ASN A 5 1.93 25.92 -5.14
CA ASN A 5 0.73 26.31 -4.37
C ASN A 5 -0.02 25.14 -3.73
N ARG A 6 0.52 23.91 -3.77
CA ARG A 6 -0.15 22.77 -3.10
C ARG A 6 0.01 22.89 -1.58
N PRO A 7 -1.09 22.86 -0.80
CA PRO A 7 -1.05 22.81 0.66
C PRO A 7 0.00 21.81 1.15
N SER A 8 0.76 22.18 2.18
CA SER A 8 1.75 21.30 2.81
C SER A 8 1.15 19.94 3.21
N ALA A 9 -0.10 19.94 3.67
CA ALA A 9 -0.87 18.74 3.98
C ALA A 9 -0.96 17.75 2.80
N ILE A 10 -1.13 18.23 1.56
CA ILE A 10 -1.22 17.36 0.37
C ILE A 10 0.14 16.71 0.08
N LYS A 11 1.25 17.45 0.27
CA LYS A 11 2.59 16.88 0.07
C LYS A 11 2.87 15.79 1.10
N VAL A 12 2.51 16.04 2.37
CA VAL A 12 2.63 15.05 3.45
C VAL A 12 1.77 13.82 3.14
N LEU A 13 0.53 14.01 2.68
CA LEU A 13 -0.34 12.91 2.29
C LEU A 13 0.27 12.04 1.20
N ILE A 14 0.81 12.64 0.13
CA ILE A 14 1.50 11.88 -0.94
C ILE A 14 2.65 11.05 -0.37
N ILE A 15 3.46 11.60 0.54
CA ILE A 15 4.59 10.88 1.14
C ILE A 15 4.09 9.71 1.98
N ILE A 16 3.05 9.92 2.79
CA ILE A 16 2.45 8.86 3.62
C ILE A 16 1.89 7.74 2.73
N GLU A 17 1.14 8.08 1.69
CA GLU A 17 0.57 7.10 0.74
C GLU A 17 1.67 6.29 0.04
N LEU A 18 2.76 6.93 -0.40
CA LEU A 18 3.90 6.22 -0.99
C LEU A 18 4.59 5.31 0.02
N PHE A 19 4.70 5.74 1.28
CA PHE A 19 5.28 4.91 2.33
C PHE A 19 4.42 3.68 2.62
N ILE A 20 3.10 3.85 2.73
CA ILE A 20 2.15 2.74 2.88
C ILE A 20 2.23 1.81 1.68
N ALA A 21 2.26 2.35 0.45
CA ALA A 21 2.40 1.56 -0.78
C ALA A 21 3.64 0.66 -0.73
N LEU A 22 4.79 1.23 -0.35
CA LEU A 22 6.05 0.50 -0.27
C LEU A 22 5.98 -0.61 0.78
N LEU A 23 5.43 -0.33 1.96
CA LEU A 23 5.25 -1.34 3.01
C LEU A 23 4.29 -2.44 2.58
N GLY A 24 3.17 -2.11 1.96
CA GLY A 24 2.19 -3.07 1.44
C GLY A 24 2.79 -3.96 0.35
N LEU A 25 3.54 -3.39 -0.59
CA LEU A 25 4.23 -4.14 -1.63
C LEU A 25 5.33 -5.04 -1.06
N ALA A 26 6.20 -4.52 -0.18
CA ALA A 26 7.28 -5.31 0.42
C ALA A 26 6.72 -6.49 1.23
N THR A 27 5.76 -6.22 2.12
CA THR A 27 5.13 -7.26 2.94
C THR A 27 4.36 -8.26 2.10
N GLY A 28 3.58 -7.78 1.14
CA GLY A 28 2.76 -8.63 0.29
C GLY A 28 3.59 -9.54 -0.63
N LEU A 29 4.66 -9.00 -1.23
CA LEU A 29 5.59 -9.79 -2.04
C LEU A 29 6.32 -10.83 -1.18
N SER A 30 6.75 -10.47 0.03
CA SER A 30 7.35 -11.45 0.96
C SER A 30 6.41 -12.61 1.28
N LEU A 31 5.12 -12.35 1.50
CA LEU A 31 4.11 -13.39 1.75
C LEU A 31 3.78 -14.23 0.52
N ILE A 32 3.84 -13.66 -0.68
CA ILE A 32 3.64 -14.42 -1.93
C ILE A 32 4.84 -15.32 -2.20
N SER A 33 6.07 -14.83 -1.94
CA SER A 33 7.29 -15.61 -2.12
C SER A 33 7.50 -16.68 -1.04
N ASP A 34 7.11 -16.39 0.20
CA ASP A 34 7.09 -17.36 1.29
C ASP A 34 5.69 -17.40 1.95
N PRO A 35 4.77 -18.22 1.40
CA PRO A 35 3.41 -18.33 1.91
C PRO A 35 3.31 -18.94 3.31
N SER A 36 4.39 -19.52 3.83
CA SER A 36 4.44 -19.99 5.20
C SER A 36 4.62 -18.86 6.21
N GLY A 37 5.02 -17.67 5.75
CA GLY A 37 5.25 -16.49 6.58
C GLY A 37 6.52 -16.55 7.43
N LYS A 38 7.40 -17.54 7.22
CA LYS A 38 8.66 -17.67 7.98
C LYS A 38 9.56 -16.46 7.79
N ALA A 39 9.65 -15.93 6.57
CA ALA A 39 10.42 -14.71 6.27
C ALA A 39 9.97 -13.49 7.09
N LEU A 40 8.71 -13.47 7.54
CA LEU A 40 8.12 -12.41 8.37
C LEU A 40 7.96 -12.82 9.85
N GLY A 41 8.47 -14.00 10.25
CA GLY A 41 8.34 -14.54 11.60
C GLY A 41 6.90 -14.89 12.00
N LEU A 42 6.00 -15.11 11.02
CA LEU A 42 4.60 -15.45 11.26
C LEU A 42 4.39 -16.95 11.52
N ASP A 43 5.44 -17.75 11.36
CA ASP A 43 5.45 -19.19 11.61
C ASP A 43 5.18 -19.53 13.08
N ILE A 44 5.48 -18.62 14.02
CA ILE A 44 5.12 -18.76 15.44
C ILE A 44 3.60 -18.83 15.67
N PHE A 45 2.80 -18.37 14.71
CA PHE A 45 1.35 -18.39 14.77
C PHE A 45 0.74 -19.55 13.98
N LYS A 46 1.53 -20.40 13.33
CA LYS A 46 1.04 -21.43 12.40
C LYS A 46 -0.01 -22.37 13.01
N ASP A 47 0.07 -22.64 14.31
CA ASP A 47 -0.89 -23.48 15.03
C ASP A 47 -2.13 -22.71 15.53
N LYS A 48 -2.10 -21.37 15.46
CA LYS A 48 -3.18 -20.47 15.90
C LYS A 48 -4.03 -19.95 14.75
N ILE A 49 -3.50 -19.89 13.54
CA ILE A 49 -4.22 -19.46 12.34
C ILE A 49 -4.74 -20.68 11.58
N PRO A 50 -6.03 -20.68 11.15
CA PRO A 50 -6.61 -21.81 10.42
C PRO A 50 -6.11 -21.91 8.96
N PHE A 51 -5.23 -21.00 8.54
CA PHE A 51 -4.70 -20.93 7.17
C PHE A 51 -3.22 -21.26 7.17
N GLN A 52 -2.84 -22.31 6.44
CA GLN A 52 -1.44 -22.71 6.27
C GLN A 52 -0.75 -21.98 5.10
N ASN A 53 -1.51 -21.23 4.30
CA ASN A 53 -1.05 -20.52 3.13
C ASN A 53 -1.48 -19.05 3.20
N LEU A 54 -0.50 -18.17 3.33
CA LEU A 54 -0.68 -16.72 3.43
C LEU A 54 -0.61 -15.98 2.09
N THR A 55 -0.63 -16.70 0.95
CA THR A 55 -0.59 -16.07 -0.39
C THR A 55 -1.76 -15.11 -0.59
N LEU A 56 -2.97 -15.49 -0.12
CA LEU A 56 -4.14 -14.62 -0.20
C LEU A 56 -3.95 -13.33 0.62
N LEU A 57 -3.35 -13.45 1.81
CA LEU A 57 -2.99 -12.31 2.63
C LEU A 57 -1.93 -11.46 1.93
N GLY A 58 -0.94 -12.07 1.28
CA GLY A 58 0.07 -11.38 0.48
C GLY A 58 -0.55 -10.59 -0.67
N LEU A 59 -1.49 -11.18 -1.42
CA LEU A 59 -2.23 -10.49 -2.48
C LEU A 59 -3.06 -9.32 -1.93
N TRP A 60 -3.63 -9.47 -0.73
CA TRP A 60 -4.32 -8.39 -0.03
C TRP A 60 -3.38 -7.25 0.36
N PHE A 61 -2.14 -7.54 0.78
CA PHE A 61 -1.16 -6.48 1.02
C PHE A 61 -0.71 -5.80 -0.28
N VAL A 62 -0.49 -6.56 -1.36
CA VAL A 62 -0.11 -5.98 -2.66
C VAL A 62 -1.23 -5.10 -3.23
N GLY A 63 -2.48 -5.56 -3.22
CA GLY A 63 -3.60 -4.86 -3.85
C GLY A 63 -4.00 -3.58 -3.10
N PRO A 64 -4.85 -3.69 -2.07
CA PRO A 64 -5.37 -2.51 -1.36
C PRO A 64 -4.35 -1.72 -0.56
N TYR A 65 -3.22 -2.29 -0.14
CA TYR A 65 -2.19 -1.55 0.62
C TYR A 65 -0.97 -1.17 -0.20
N GLY A 66 -0.70 -1.83 -1.34
CA GLY A 66 0.40 -1.49 -2.23
C GLY A 66 -0.06 -0.63 -3.40
N LEU A 67 -0.91 -1.21 -4.25
CA LEU A 67 -1.33 -0.61 -5.52
C LEU A 67 -2.30 0.56 -5.34
N LEU A 68 -3.28 0.46 -4.45
CA LEU A 68 -4.24 1.56 -4.24
C LEU A 68 -3.57 2.83 -3.69
N PRO A 69 -2.73 2.79 -2.63
CA PRO A 69 -2.02 3.96 -2.13
C PRO A 69 -1.08 4.58 -3.16
N ALA A 70 -0.36 3.73 -3.93
CA ALA A 70 0.47 4.21 -5.03
C ALA A 70 -0.34 4.92 -6.11
N LEU A 71 -1.51 4.37 -6.47
CA LEU A 71 -2.41 4.93 -7.45
C LEU A 71 -3.00 6.27 -6.96
N ILE A 72 -3.40 6.36 -5.70
CA ILE A 72 -3.90 7.59 -5.07
C ILE A 72 -2.80 8.66 -5.05
N ALA A 73 -1.59 8.32 -4.58
CA ALA A 73 -0.44 9.22 -4.59
C ALA A 73 -0.14 9.76 -6.00
N TYR A 74 -0.15 8.88 -7.01
CA TYR A 74 0.04 9.26 -8.40
C TYR A 74 -1.08 10.18 -8.92
N GLY A 75 -2.33 9.86 -8.59
CA GLY A 75 -3.49 10.65 -8.95
C GLY A 75 -3.42 12.07 -8.39
N ILE A 76 -3.11 12.21 -7.10
CA ILE A 76 -2.93 13.50 -6.41
C ILE A 76 -1.76 14.26 -7.02
N TYR A 77 -0.63 13.59 -7.28
CA TYR A 77 0.57 14.19 -7.86
C TYR A 77 0.30 14.76 -9.27
N THR A 78 -0.34 13.97 -10.13
CA THR A 78 -0.67 14.36 -11.51
C THR A 78 -1.87 15.30 -11.62
N GLY A 79 -2.63 15.47 -10.53
CA GLY A 79 -3.84 16.31 -10.51
C GLY A 79 -4.94 15.78 -11.42
N LYS A 80 -4.96 14.46 -11.69
CA LYS A 80 -6.01 13.87 -12.51
C LYS A 80 -7.33 13.83 -11.73
N LEU A 81 -8.43 14.16 -12.41
CA LEU A 81 -9.77 14.36 -11.85
C LEU A 81 -10.34 13.16 -11.07
N TRP A 82 -9.87 11.94 -11.33
CA TRP A 82 -10.27 10.73 -10.62
C TRP A 82 -9.67 10.61 -9.21
N ALA A 83 -8.65 11.42 -8.90
CA ALA A 83 -7.97 11.46 -7.59
C ALA A 83 -8.54 12.55 -6.67
N TRP A 84 -9.82 12.89 -6.88
CA TRP A 84 -10.62 13.93 -6.23
C TRP A 84 -10.44 15.34 -6.84
N LYS A 85 -11.55 15.88 -7.36
CA LYS A 85 -11.79 17.32 -7.33
C LYS A 85 -12.09 17.70 -5.88
N PRO A 86 -11.34 18.61 -5.23
CA PRO A 86 -12.05 19.53 -4.36
C PRO A 86 -12.96 20.32 -5.29
N ALA A 87 -14.27 20.30 -5.03
CA ALA A 87 -15.18 21.25 -5.65
C ALA A 87 -14.62 22.67 -5.40
N LEU A 88 -14.06 23.27 -6.44
CA LEU A 88 -13.71 24.68 -6.57
C LEU A 88 -14.24 25.12 -7.93
#